data_AF-A0A950CCK9-F1
#
_entry.id   AF-A0A950CCK9-F1
#
_cell.length_a   1.000
_cell.length_b   1.000
_cell.length_c   1.000
_cell.angle_alpha   90.00
_cell.angle_beta   90.00
_cell.angle_gamma   90.00
#
_symmetry.space_group_name_H-M   'P 1'
#
loop_
_entity.id
_entity.type
_entity.pdbx_description
1 polymer ?
#
loop_
_entity_poly.entity_id
_entity_poly.type
_entity_poly.pdbx_seq_one_letter_code
_entity_poly.pdbx_strand_id
1 'polypeptide(L)'
;MSSVVMAGQNGYRAFMARTPAPRPQLVVIAGNEHILADEVVRRFVETALPDESLRPLNVDTLDAAASADFSTLAERLAALPFLAERRVVTVRGCVELRNDDRIALR
;
A
#
# COMPACT_ATOMS: atom_id res chain seq x y z
N MET A 1 11.18 -14.02 -6.52
CA MET A 1 9.72 -14.20 -6.71
C MET A 1 9.01 -13.05 -6.00
N SER A 2 8.56 -12.04 -6.72
CA SER A 2 7.78 -10.93 -6.17
C SER A 2 6.32 -11.37 -6.06
N SER A 3 5.77 -11.39 -4.84
CA SER A 3 4.37 -11.74 -4.60
C SER A 3 3.49 -10.49 -4.65
N VAL A 4 2.47 -10.53 -5.52
CA VAL A 4 1.43 -9.50 -5.65
C VAL A 4 0.14 -10.04 -5.01
N VAL A 5 -0.49 -9.27 -4.15
CA VAL A 5 -1.79 -9.62 -3.55
C VAL A 5 -2.86 -8.66 -4.04
N MET A 6 -3.94 -9.19 -4.59
CA MET A 6 -5.09 -8.42 -5.06
C MET A 6 -6.27 -8.60 -4.09
N ALA A 7 -6.61 -7.55 -3.34
CA ALA A 7 -7.79 -7.50 -2.48
C ALA A 7 -8.93 -6.83 -3.26
N GLY A 8 -9.89 -7.61 -3.75
CA GLY A 8 -11.04 -7.11 -4.53
C GLY A 8 -11.77 -8.20 -5.32
N GLN A 9 -11.03 -9.11 -5.97
CA GLN A 9 -11.62 -10.13 -6.87
C GLN A 9 -12.54 -11.16 -6.17
N ASN A 10 -12.36 -11.41 -4.87
CA ASN A 10 -13.21 -12.31 -4.07
C ASN A 10 -14.04 -11.55 -3.00
N GLY A 11 -14.08 -10.21 -3.06
CA GLY A 11 -14.70 -9.35 -2.06
C GLY A 11 -13.84 -9.13 -0.80
N TYR A 12 -13.90 -7.93 -0.24
CA TYR A 12 -13.10 -7.52 0.93
C TYR A 12 -13.29 -8.41 2.16
N ARG A 13 -14.50 -8.92 2.39
CA ARG A 13 -14.80 -9.79 3.55
C ARG A 13 -14.06 -11.12 3.49
N ALA A 14 -14.00 -11.75 2.32
CA ALA A 14 -13.27 -13.01 2.14
C ALA A 14 -11.76 -12.81 2.30
N PHE A 15 -11.25 -11.64 1.89
CA PHE A 15 -9.86 -11.27 2.12
C PHE A 15 -9.58 -11.05 3.62
N MET A 16 -10.41 -10.25 4.31
CA MET A 16 -10.26 -9.98 5.75
C MET A 16 -10.42 -11.21 6.63
N ALA A 17 -11.12 -12.25 6.16
CA ALA A 17 -11.23 -13.54 6.86
C ALA A 17 -9.94 -14.38 6.80
N ARG A 18 -8.96 -13.99 5.97
CA ARG A 18 -7.68 -14.67 5.83
C ARG A 18 -6.58 -13.79 6.44
N THR A 19 -5.62 -14.42 7.10
CA THR A 19 -4.36 -13.73 7.41
C THR A 19 -3.64 -13.48 6.07
N PRO A 20 -3.25 -12.24 5.74
CA PRO A 20 -2.49 -11.97 4.54
C PRO A 20 -1.23 -12.83 4.51
N ALA A 21 -0.80 -13.27 3.32
CA ALA A 21 0.49 -13.93 3.16
C ALA A 21 1.58 -13.03 3.78
N PRO A 22 2.64 -13.58 4.40
CA PRO A 22 3.41 -12.82 5.37
C PRO A 22 3.97 -11.49 4.86
N ARG A 23 4.31 -11.37 3.57
CA ARG A 23 5.23 -10.30 3.10
C ARG A 23 5.10 -9.95 1.60
N PRO A 24 3.92 -9.63 1.03
CA PRO A 24 3.86 -9.17 -0.35
C PRO A 24 4.69 -7.89 -0.56
N GLN A 25 5.30 -7.76 -1.73
CA GLN A 25 6.02 -6.53 -2.12
C GLN A 25 5.06 -5.48 -2.69
N LEU A 26 3.97 -5.93 -3.31
CA LEU A 26 2.94 -5.07 -3.87
C LEU A 26 1.55 -5.60 -3.48
N VAL A 27 0.70 -4.70 -3.01
CA VAL A 27 -0.70 -4.98 -2.71
C VAL A 27 -1.56 -4.04 -3.52
N VAL A 28 -2.47 -4.60 -4.32
CA VAL A 28 -3.47 -3.83 -5.06
C VAL A 28 -4.82 -4.06 -4.41
N ILE A 29 -5.44 -2.96 -3.98
CA ILE A 29 -6.75 -2.96 -3.34
C ILE A 29 -7.71 -2.31 -4.32
N ALA A 30 -8.71 -3.06 -4.79
CA ALA A 30 -9.64 -2.61 -5.81
C ALA A 30 -11.08 -2.89 -5.38
N GLY A 31 -11.93 -1.86 -5.43
CA GLY A 31 -13.35 -1.94 -5.10
C GLY A 31 -13.91 -0.57 -4.72
N ASN A 32 -15.22 -0.50 -4.54
CA ASN A 32 -15.95 0.76 -4.31
C ASN A 32 -16.25 1.02 -2.84
N GLU A 33 -16.04 0.03 -1.97
CA GLU A 33 -16.28 0.15 -0.53
C GLU A 33 -15.06 0.76 0.20
N HIS A 34 -14.98 2.09 0.20
CA HIS A 34 -13.85 2.84 0.78
C HIS A 34 -13.50 2.43 2.23
N ILE A 35 -14.51 2.24 3.09
CA ILE A 35 -14.31 1.84 4.49
C ILE A 35 -13.61 0.48 4.58
N LEU A 36 -13.98 -0.47 3.70
CA LEU A 36 -13.37 -1.80 3.69
C LEU A 36 -11.96 -1.76 3.09
N ALA A 37 -11.74 -0.92 2.07
CA ALA A 37 -10.41 -0.70 1.52
C ALA A 37 -9.45 -0.12 2.57
N ASP A 38 -9.89 0.88 3.33
CA ASP A 38 -9.11 1.50 4.42
C ASP A 38 -8.76 0.50 5.52
N GLU A 39 -9.71 -0.35 5.91
CA GLU A 39 -9.46 -1.42 6.89
C GLU A 39 -8.44 -2.45 6.38
N VAL A 40 -8.49 -2.79 5.09
CA VAL A 40 -7.49 -3.68 4.48
C VAL A 40 -6.10 -3.04 4.49
N VAL A 41 -5.98 -1.76 4.12
CA VAL A 41 -4.71 -1.01 4.20
C VAL A 41 -4.17 -1.04 5.63
N ARG A 42 -5.02 -0.71 6.61
CA ARG A 42 -4.64 -0.69 8.03
C ARG A 42 -4.06 -2.03 8.47
N ARG A 43 -4.73 -3.14 8.14
CA ARG A 43 -4.24 -4.49 8.49
C ARG A 43 -2.89 -4.82 7.86
N PHE A 44 -2.65 -4.41 6.61
CA PHE A 44 -1.36 -4.60 5.97
C PHE A 44 -0.25 -3.79 6.64
N VAL A 45 -0.51 -2.53 6.97
CA VAL A 45 0.44 -1.67 7.69
C VAL A 45 0.74 -2.25 9.07
N GLU A 46 -0.27 -2.68 9.82
CA GLU A 46 -0.11 -3.29 11.15
C GLU A 46 0.69 -4.60 11.10
N THR A 47 0.48 -5.41 10.06
CA THR A 47 1.23 -6.66 9.88
C THR A 47 2.68 -6.38 9.46
N ALA A 48 2.91 -5.34 8.64
CA ALA A 48 4.25 -4.97 8.17
C ALA A 48 5.07 -4.21 9.22
N LEU A 49 4.40 -3.42 10.06
CA LEU A 49 4.97 -2.60 11.14
C LEU A 49 4.14 -2.80 12.42
N PRO A 50 4.37 -3.91 13.15
CA PRO A 50 3.64 -4.23 14.37
C PRO A 50 3.83 -3.17 15.46
N ASP A 51 5.05 -2.62 15.55
CA ASP A 51 5.36 -1.50 16.45
C ASP A 51 4.78 -0.19 15.89
N GLU A 52 3.78 0.33 16.59
CA GLU A 52 3.10 1.56 16.21
C GLU A 52 4.00 2.79 16.29
N SER A 53 4.98 2.81 17.21
CA SER A 53 5.88 3.95 17.41
C SER A 53 6.79 4.22 16.21
N LEU A 54 7.04 3.19 15.39
CA LEU A 54 7.89 3.28 14.20
C LEU A 54 7.12 3.71 12.94
N ARG A 55 5.79 3.63 12.95
CA ARG A 55 4.95 3.93 11.76
C ARG A 55 5.11 5.36 11.24
N PRO A 56 5.19 6.43 12.06
CA PRO A 56 5.33 7.80 11.56
C PRO A 56 6.57 8.03 10.68
N LEU A 57 7.62 7.23 10.83
CA LEU A 57 8.86 7.35 10.07
C LEU A 57 8.96 6.34 8.91
N ASN A 58 8.12 5.31 8.93
CA ASN A 58 8.19 4.19 8.00
C ASN A 58 6.95 4.03 7.11
N VAL A 59 5.91 4.85 7.30
CA VAL A 59 4.68 4.82 6.50
C VAL A 59 4.48 6.16 5.81
N ASP A 60 4.44 6.13 4.48
CA ASP A 60 4.00 7.27 3.67
C ASP A 60 2.63 7.00 3.06
N THR A 61 1.82 8.06 2.96
CA THR A 61 0.57 8.04 2.21
C THR A 61 0.58 9.11 1.14
N LEU A 62 0.30 8.70 -0.09
CA LEU A 62 0.12 9.58 -1.23
C LEU A 62 -1.33 9.50 -1.69
N ASP A 63 -1.91 10.64 -2.04
CA ASP A 63 -3.23 10.70 -2.66
C ASP A 63 -3.06 11.09 -4.13
N ALA A 64 -3.40 10.19 -5.05
CA ALA A 64 -3.28 10.42 -6.47
C ALA A 64 -4.25 11.43 -7.04
N ALA A 65 -5.38 11.67 -6.37
CA ALA A 65 -6.29 12.73 -6.77
C ALA A 65 -5.74 14.12 -6.39
N ALA A 66 -4.97 14.21 -5.31
CA ALA A 66 -4.42 15.47 -4.80
C ALA A 66 -2.98 15.75 -5.23
N SER A 67 -2.21 14.72 -5.56
CA SER A 67 -0.79 14.85 -5.93
C SER A 67 -0.64 15.10 -7.42
N ALA A 68 -0.10 16.27 -7.78
CA ALA A 68 0.20 16.61 -9.17
C ALA A 68 1.50 15.97 -9.69
N ASP A 69 2.33 15.44 -8.78
CA ASP A 69 3.65 14.92 -9.09
C ASP A 69 3.92 13.58 -8.38
N PHE A 70 4.08 12.54 -9.19
CA PHE A 70 4.39 11.18 -8.78
C PHE A 70 5.88 10.83 -8.87
N SER A 71 6.72 11.77 -9.33
CA SER A 71 8.17 11.56 -9.44
C SER A 71 8.83 11.21 -8.10
N THR A 72 8.30 11.73 -6.99
CA THR A 72 8.80 11.46 -5.63
C THR A 72 8.49 10.05 -5.12
N LEU A 73 7.63 9.28 -5.81
CA LEU A 73 7.27 7.92 -5.40
C LEU A 73 8.48 6.99 -5.41
N ALA A 74 9.31 7.07 -6.45
CA ALA A 74 10.52 6.26 -6.57
C ALA A 74 11.50 6.53 -5.41
N GLU A 75 11.66 7.81 -5.04
CA GLU A 75 12.52 8.21 -3.92
C GLU A 75 12.00 7.69 -2.58
N ARG A 76 10.68 7.77 -2.35
CA ARG A 76 10.04 7.26 -1.13
C ARG A 76 10.15 5.74 -1.01
N LEU A 77 10.09 5.01 -2.13
CA LEU A 77 10.29 3.56 -2.16
C LEU A 77 11.77 3.17 -1.98
N ALA A 78 12.69 4.00 -2.48
CA ALA A 78 14.14 3.79 -2.32
C ALA A 78 14.65 4.17 -0.91
N ALA A 79 13.88 4.94 -0.14
CA ALA A 79 14.24 5.33 1.22
C ALA A 79 14.37 4.12 2.14
N LEU A 80 15.48 4.06 2.89
CA LEU A 80 15.73 2.99 3.84
C LEU A 80 14.71 3.02 4.99
N PRO A 81 14.25 1.85 5.48
CA PRO A 81 13.46 1.78 6.70
C PRO A 81 14.23 2.36 7.90
N PHE A 82 13.54 3.12 8.75
CA PHE A 82 14.09 3.70 9.96
C PHE A 82 13.82 2.78 11.16
N LEU A 83 14.86 2.13 11.68
CA LEU A 83 14.80 1.21 12.83
C LEU A 83 13.71 0.11 12.70
N ALA A 84 13.35 -0.25 11.47
CA ALA A 84 12.33 -1.23 11.14
C ALA A 84 12.83 -2.19 10.06
N GLU A 85 12.19 -3.34 9.89
CA GLU A 85 12.52 -4.27 8.80
C GLU A 85 12.11 -3.73 7.43
N ARG A 86 11.09 -2.85 7.38
CA ARG A 86 10.43 -2.44 6.13
C ARG A 86 9.88 -1.02 6.21
N ARG A 87 9.74 -0.41 5.03
CA ARG A 87 8.99 0.81 4.79
C ARG A 87 7.73 0.46 4.01
N VAL A 88 6.63 1.16 4.28
CA VAL A 88 5.36 1.00 3.56
C VAL A 88 5.00 2.32 2.90
N VAL A 89 4.71 2.28 1.61
CA VAL A 89 4.14 3.42 0.88
C VAL A 89 2.74 3.02 0.45
N THR A 90 1.76 3.83 0.81
CA THR A 90 0.36 3.65 0.40
C THR A 90 0.01 4.72 -0.63
N VAL A 91 -0.70 4.32 -1.68
CA VAL A 91 -1.19 5.23 -2.72
C VAL A 91 -2.71 5.09 -2.77
N ARG A 92 -3.41 6.20 -2.54
CA ARG A 92 -4.87 6.31 -2.63
C ARG A 92 -5.26 6.87 -3.99
N GLY A 93 -6.48 6.58 -4.43
CA GLY A 93 -7.01 7.14 -5.67
C GLY A 93 -6.28 6.68 -6.94
N CYS A 94 -5.64 5.49 -6.94
CA CYS A 94 -4.80 5.02 -8.04
C CYS A 94 -5.46 4.99 -9.43
N VAL A 95 -6.79 5.06 -9.50
CA VAL A 95 -7.54 5.21 -10.76
C VAL A 95 -7.19 6.51 -11.49
N GLU A 96 -6.83 7.56 -10.76
CA GLU A 96 -6.46 8.88 -11.28
C GLU A 96 -5.01 8.95 -11.78
N LEU A 97 -4.20 7.91 -11.55
CA LEU A 97 -2.80 7.87 -12.00
C LEU A 97 -2.71 7.90 -13.52
N ARG A 98 -1.79 8.71 -14.06
CA ARG A 98 -1.45 8.71 -15.48
C ARG A 98 -0.72 7.42 -15.85
N ASN A 99 -0.70 7.09 -17.13
CA ASN A 99 -0.14 5.82 -17.59
C ASN A 99 1.36 5.66 -17.25
N ASP A 100 2.12 6.75 -17.33
CA ASP A 100 3.55 6.76 -17.00
C ASP A 100 3.79 6.54 -15.49
N ASP A 101 2.95 7.13 -14.63
CA ASP A 101 3.03 6.94 -13.18
C ASP A 101 2.69 5.49 -12.77
N ARG A 102 1.80 4.83 -13.53
CA ARG A 102 1.48 3.41 -13.32
C ARG A 102 2.65 2.49 -13.68
N ILE A 103 3.46 2.86 -14.67
CA ILE A 103 4.65 2.08 -15.04
C ILE A 103 5.71 2.17 -13.94
N ALA A 104 5.83 3.32 -13.28
CA ALA A 104 6.77 3.52 -12.17
C ALA A 104 6.45 2.68 -10.91
N LEU A 105 5.25 2.07 -10.84
CA LEU A 105 4.82 1.18 -9.75
C LEU A 105 5.23 -0.30 -9.94
N ARG A 106 5.84 -0.67 -11.08
CA ARG A 106 6.33 -2.03 -11.36
C ARG A 106 7.73 -2.26 -10.83
#